data_AF-A0A2V2S583-F1
#
_entry.id   AF-A0A2V2S583-F1
#
_cell.length_a   1.000
_cell.length_b   1.000
_cell.length_c   1.000
_cell.angle_alpha   90.00
_cell.angle_beta   90.00
_cell.angle_gamma   90.00
#
_symmetry.space_group_name_H-M   'P 1'
#
loop_
_entity.id
_entity.type
_entity.pdbx_description
1 polymer ?
#
loop_
_entity_poly.entity_id
_entity_poly.type
_entity_poly.pdbx_seq_one_letter_code
_entity_poly.pdbx_strand_id
1 'polypeptide(L)'
;MSILRLPLPEKLNQRLTLAARRSGKTPARFVRETVEARLAKADLPLTEGPSLYARSRDLCGSVSGGPRDLASNKKHLNGYGAWKR
;
A
#
# COMPACT_ATOMS: atom_id res chain seq x y z
N MET A 1 -14.68 -14.72 -21.05
CA MET A 1 -14.41 -13.30 -21.38
C MET A 1 -15.75 -12.58 -21.50
N SER A 2 -15.97 -11.54 -20.70
CA SER A 2 -17.14 -10.65 -20.83
C SER A 2 -16.71 -9.32 -21.45
N ILE A 3 -17.60 -8.70 -22.23
CA ILE A 3 -17.33 -7.41 -22.89
C ILE A 3 -18.01 -6.31 -22.09
N LEU A 4 -17.22 -5.40 -21.54
CA LEU A 4 -17.70 -4.20 -20.87
C LEU A 4 -17.74 -3.03 -21.87
N ARG A 5 -18.92 -2.49 -22.14
CA ARG A 5 -19.10 -1.27 -22.96
C ARG A 5 -19.38 -0.11 -22.02
N LEU A 6 -18.53 0.90 -22.04
CA LEU A 6 -18.66 2.10 -21.22
C LEU A 6 -18.52 3.35 -22.09
N PRO A 7 -19.45 4.31 -21.99
CA PRO A 7 -19.29 5.60 -22.63
C PRO A 7 -18.13 6.35 -21.96
N LEU A 8 -17.17 6.81 -22.76
CA LEU A 8 -16.01 7.57 -22.30
C LEU A 8 -16.06 8.99 -22.87
N PRO A 9 -15.84 10.03 -22.06
CA PRO A 9 -15.65 11.37 -22.58
C PRO A 9 -14.46 11.42 -23.54
N GLU A 10 -14.58 12.17 -24.63
CA GLU A 10 -13.57 12.23 -25.70
C GLU A 10 -12.18 12.62 -25.16
N LYS A 11 -12.14 13.58 -24.23
CA LYS A 11 -10.91 14.02 -23.56
C LYS A 11 -10.22 12.88 -22.79
N LEU A 12 -10.99 11.97 -22.21
CA LEU A 12 -10.46 10.84 -21.48
C LEU A 12 -9.93 9.77 -22.44
N ASN A 13 -10.62 9.53 -23.55
CA ASN A 13 -10.18 8.63 -24.61
C ASN A 13 -8.83 9.04 -25.22
N GLN A 14 -8.64 10.35 -25.47
CA GLN A 14 -7.38 10.90 -25.95
C GLN A 14 -6.23 10.67 -24.95
N ARG A 15 -6.45 10.98 -23.67
CA ARG A 15 -5.45 10.74 -22.61
C ARG A 15 -5.08 9.26 -22.49
N LEU A 16 -6.08 8.38 -22.62
CA LEU A 16 -5.89 6.94 -22.53
C LEU A 16 -5.07 6.42 -23.71
N THR A 17 -5.38 6.88 -24.92
CA THR A 17 -4.63 6.52 -26.13
C THR A 17 -3.17 6.99 -26.04
N LEU A 18 -2.93 8.21 -25.53
CA LEU A 18 -1.57 8.71 -25.32
C LEU A 18 -0.81 7.90 -24.25
N ALA A 19 -1.46 7.56 -23.14
CA ALA A 19 -0.86 6.75 -22.09
C ALA A 19 -0.53 5.34 -22.58
N ALA A 20 -1.44 4.71 -23.35
CA ALA A 20 -1.24 3.41 -23.97
C ALA A 20 -0.04 3.43 -24.93
N ARG A 21 0.04 4.45 -25.81
CA ARG A 21 1.17 4.65 -26.73
C ARG A 21 2.51 4.80 -26.00
N ARG A 22 2.56 5.62 -24.94
CA ARG A 22 3.77 5.79 -24.11
C ARG A 22 4.24 4.49 -23.47
N SER A 23 3.30 3.61 -23.12
CA SER A 23 3.60 2.30 -22.54
C SER A 23 3.88 1.19 -23.58
N GLY A 24 3.80 1.49 -24.89
CA GLY A 24 3.95 0.50 -25.95
C GLY A 24 2.83 -0.54 -26.01
N LYS A 25 1.64 -0.23 -25.47
CA LYS A 25 0.50 -1.16 -25.33
C LYS A 25 -0.70 -0.69 -26.13
N THR A 26 -1.57 -1.64 -26.49
CA THR A 26 -2.88 -1.30 -27.06
C THR A 26 -3.78 -0.66 -25.99
N PRO A 27 -4.71 0.24 -26.37
CA PRO A 27 -5.61 0.87 -25.40
C PRO A 27 -6.39 -0.15 -24.56
N ALA A 28 -6.89 -1.22 -25.17
CA ALA A 28 -7.60 -2.28 -24.45
C ALA A 28 -6.72 -3.01 -23.43
N ARG A 29 -5.47 -3.34 -23.80
CA ARG A 29 -4.51 -3.97 -22.87
C ARG A 29 -4.15 -3.02 -21.73
N PHE A 30 -3.93 -1.74 -22.05
CA PHE A 30 -3.67 -0.72 -21.04
C PHE A 30 -4.83 -0.60 -20.05
N VAL A 31 -6.07 -0.47 -20.52
CA VAL A 31 -7.26 -0.44 -19.64
C VAL A 31 -7.32 -1.67 -18.75
N ARG A 32 -7.18 -2.87 -19.34
CA ARG A 32 -7.26 -4.12 -18.59
C ARG A 32 -6.24 -4.18 -17.47
N GLU A 33 -4.96 -3.93 -17.78
CA GLU A 33 -3.89 -3.95 -16.77
C GLU A 33 -4.07 -2.86 -15.71
N THR A 34 -4.58 -1.69 -16.08
CA THR A 34 -4.83 -0.60 -15.13
C THR A 34 -5.97 -0.96 -14.16
N VAL A 35 -7.02 -1.58 -14.67
CA VAL A 35 -8.16 -2.06 -13.86
C VAL A 35 -7.70 -3.20 -12.94
N GLU A 36 -6.99 -4.20 -13.47
CA GLU A 36 -6.42 -5.30 -12.69
C GLU A 36 -5.51 -4.78 -11.57
N ALA A 37 -4.60 -3.85 -11.87
CA ALA A 37 -3.71 -3.25 -10.89
C ALA A 37 -4.46 -2.42 -9.83
N ARG A 38 -5.57 -1.79 -10.20
CA ARG A 38 -6.38 -0.99 -9.27
C ARG A 38 -7.22 -1.87 -8.35
N LEU A 39 -7.78 -2.96 -8.88
CA LEU A 39 -8.53 -3.96 -8.13
C LEU A 39 -7.61 -4.74 -7.19
N ALA A 40 -6.44 -5.18 -7.65
CA ALA A 40 -5.45 -5.84 -6.78
C ALA A 40 -5.01 -4.96 -5.59
N LYS A 41 -5.03 -3.62 -5.76
CA LYS A 41 -4.78 -2.68 -4.66
C LYS A 41 -6.00 -2.41 -3.77
N ALA A 42 -7.21 -2.62 -4.28
CA ALA A 42 -8.46 -2.46 -3.56
C ALA A 42 -8.85 -3.72 -2.76
N ASP A 43 -8.45 -4.90 -3.26
CA ASP A 43 -8.61 -6.20 -2.59
C ASP A 43 -7.64 -6.38 -1.41
N LEU A 44 -6.68 -5.46 -1.24
CA LEU A 44 -5.94 -5.34 0.00
C LEU A 44 -6.92 -4.84 1.08
N PRO A 45 -7.20 -5.63 2.13
CA PRO A 45 -8.13 -5.22 3.17
C PRO A 45 -7.67 -3.87 3.74
N LEU A 46 -8.59 -2.89 3.77
CA LEU A 46 -8.38 -1.58 4.42
C LEU A 46 -7.99 -1.70 5.91
N THR A 47 -8.08 -2.90 6.48
CA THR A 47 -7.89 -3.18 7.91
C THR A 47 -6.43 -3.22 8.35
N GLU A 48 -5.46 -3.40 7.46
CA GLU A 48 -4.06 -3.49 7.90
C GLU A 48 -3.19 -2.50 7.13
N GLY A 49 -3.21 -1.24 7.57
CA GLY A 49 -2.00 -0.44 7.49
C GLY A 49 -0.84 -1.27 8.05
N PRO A 50 0.37 -1.21 7.46
CA PRO A 50 1.42 -2.17 7.79
C PRO A 50 1.59 -2.18 9.30
N SER A 51 1.40 -3.35 9.90
CA SER A 51 1.45 -3.54 11.34
C SER A 51 2.74 -2.93 11.88
N LEU A 52 2.73 -2.51 13.15
CA LEU A 52 3.93 -1.94 13.78
C LEU A 52 5.13 -2.89 13.57
N TYR A 53 4.89 -4.20 13.64
CA TYR A 53 5.84 -5.25 13.26
C TYR A 53 6.32 -5.16 11.80
N ALA A 54 5.41 -5.06 10.83
CA ALA A 54 5.80 -4.93 9.41
C ALA A 54 6.63 -3.66 9.13
N ARG A 55 6.41 -2.57 9.89
CA ARG A 55 7.17 -1.32 9.77
C ARG A 55 8.52 -1.32 10.46
N SER A 56 8.71 -2.15 11.49
CA SER A 56 9.92 -2.12 12.33
C SER A 56 10.72 -3.42 12.29
N ARG A 57 10.33 -4.38 11.45
CA ARG A 57 10.99 -5.70 11.31
C ARG A 57 12.47 -5.58 10.95
N ASP A 58 12.82 -4.63 10.09
CA ASP A 58 14.18 -4.32 9.66
C ASP A 58 15.02 -3.70 10.78
N LEU A 59 14.37 -3.09 11.77
CA LEU A 59 15.00 -2.54 12.97
C LEU A 59 15.17 -3.59 14.08
N CYS A 60 14.48 -4.73 14.00
CA CYS A 60 14.64 -5.81 14.97
C CYS A 60 16.06 -6.40 14.89
N GLY A 61 16.88 -6.12 15.91
CA GLY A 61 18.26 -6.62 15.98
C GLY A 61 19.30 -5.75 15.25
N SER A 62 18.91 -4.60 14.70
CA SER A 62 19.87 -3.67 14.07
C SER A 62 20.71 -2.88 15.08
N VAL A 63 20.34 -2.93 16.37
CA VAL A 63 20.99 -2.17 17.44
C VAL A 63 21.63 -3.14 18.44
N SER A 64 22.92 -2.92 18.75
CA SER A 64 23.67 -3.64 19.77
C SER A 64 23.87 -2.77 21.01
N GLY A 65 23.97 -3.39 22.20
CA GLY A 65 24.28 -2.69 23.46
C GLY A 65 23.08 -2.17 24.28
N GLY A 66 21.85 -2.58 23.94
CA GLY A 66 20.65 -2.25 24.71
C GLY A 66 20.36 -3.21 25.88
N PRO A 67 19.51 -2.82 26.85
CA PRO A 67 19.03 -3.70 27.90
C PRO A 67 18.37 -4.97 27.32
N ARG A 68 18.64 -6.12 27.93
CA ARG A 68 18.17 -7.43 27.42
C ARG A 68 16.64 -7.53 27.33
N ASP A 69 15.91 -6.78 28.16
CA ASP A 69 14.46 -6.78 28.17
C ASP A 69 13.89 -5.45 28.71
N LEU A 70 13.19 -4.73 27.84
CA LEU A 70 12.47 -3.49 28.18
C LEU A 70 10.99 -3.74 28.49
N ALA A 71 10.44 -4.89 28.09
CA ALA A 71 9.01 -5.18 28.16
C ALA A 71 8.60 -5.84 29.48
N SER A 72 9.43 -6.72 30.05
CA SER A 72 9.05 -7.46 31.27
C SER A 72 9.39 -6.73 32.57
N ASN A 73 10.28 -5.72 32.54
CA ASN A 73 10.64 -4.95 33.72
C ASN A 73 9.74 -3.72 33.89
N LYS A 74 8.81 -3.79 34.84
CA LYS A 74 7.82 -2.74 35.16
C LYS A 74 8.44 -1.35 35.40
N LYS A 75 9.69 -1.26 35.86
CA LYS A 75 10.37 0.04 36.06
C LYS A 75 10.54 0.83 34.76
N HIS A 76 10.69 0.14 33.61
CA HIS A 76 10.86 0.77 32.30
C HIS A 76 9.53 1.19 31.64
N LEU A 77 8.39 0.70 32.17
CA LEU A 77 7.05 1.02 31.68
C LEU A 77 6.38 2.17 32.45
N ASN A 78 7.01 2.69 33.50
CA ASN A 78 6.48 3.81 34.27
C ASN A 78 6.35 5.06 33.38
N GLY A 79 5.12 5.58 33.25
CA GLY A 79 4.81 6.75 32.42
C GLY A 79 4.55 6.45 30.94
N TYR A 80 4.67 5.19 30.49
CA TYR A 80 4.29 4.80 29.13
C TYR A 80 2.80 5.03 28.89
N GLY A 81 2.46 5.81 27.86
CA GLY A 81 1.07 6.18 27.57
C GLY A 81 0.52 7.38 28.37
N ALA A 82 1.34 8.02 29.21
CA ALA A 82 0.92 9.19 29.99
C ALA A 82 0.72 10.48 29.15
N TRP A 83 1.07 10.46 27.87
CA TRP A 83 0.96 11.60 26.94
C TRP A 83 -0.49 11.97 26.54
N LYS A 84 -1.48 11.21 27.02
CA LYS A 84 -2.91 11.40 26.70
C LYS A 84 -3.72 12.05 27.83
N ARG A 85 -3.11 12.89 28.66
CA ARG A 85 -3.79 13.72 29.66
C ARG A 85 -3.66 15.20 29.33
#